data_AF-A0A7K2L215-F1
#
_entry.id   AF-A0A7K2L215-F1
#
_cell.length_a   1.000
_cell.length_b   1.000
_cell.length_c   1.000
_cell.angle_alpha   90.00
_cell.angle_beta   90.00
_cell.angle_gamma   90.00
#
_symmetry.space_group_name_H-M   'P 1'
#
loop_
_entity.id
_entity.type
_entity.pdbx_description
1 polymer ?
#
loop_
_entity_poly.entity_id
_entity_poly.type
_entity_poly.pdbx_seq_one_letter_code
_entity_poly.pdbx_strand_id
1 'polypeptide(L)' 'MTTSTRGTSKVPAVLVLEDGRIFRGRAYGAVGETFGEAV' A
#
# COMPACT_ATOMS: atom_id res chain seq x y z
N MET A 1 3.01 -28.19 18.51
CA MET A 1 3.39 -27.59 17.20
C MET A 1 2.77 -26.19 17.14
N THR A 2 3.37 -25.21 17.80
CA THR A 2 2.87 -23.82 17.82
C THR A 2 3.49 -23.06 16.64
N THR A 3 2.70 -22.83 15.59
CA THR A 3 3.13 -21.97 14.47
C THR A 3 3.08 -20.51 14.91
N SER A 4 4.26 -19.92 15.10
CA SER A 4 4.44 -18.48 15.26
C SER A 4 4.09 -17.80 13.93
N THR A 5 3.00 -17.03 13.90
CA THR A 5 2.61 -16.22 12.74
C THR A 5 3.69 -15.16 12.50
N ARG A 6 4.57 -15.44 11.53
CA ARG A 6 5.71 -14.61 11.17
C ARG A 6 5.22 -13.34 10.46
N GLY A 7 5.25 -12.22 11.18
CA GLY A 7 5.16 -10.86 10.65
C GLY A 7 3.74 -10.44 10.28
N THR A 8 3.30 -9.28 10.77
CA THR A 8 2.12 -8.58 10.27
C THR A 8 2.26 -8.45 8.76
N SER A 9 1.44 -9.16 7.99
CA SER A 9 1.43 -9.06 6.53
C SER A 9 1.20 -7.60 6.17
N LYS A 10 2.24 -6.91 5.72
CA LYS A 10 2.11 -5.50 5.37
C LYS A 10 1.40 -5.43 4.03
N VAL A 11 0.18 -4.90 4.04
CA VAL A 11 -0.64 -4.76 2.84
C VAL A 11 0.10 -3.85 1.84
N PRO A 12 0.37 -4.29 0.61
CA PRO A 12 0.99 -3.45 -0.41
C PRO A 12 0.12 -2.23 -0.75
N ALA A 13 0.75 -1.11 -1.12
CA ALA A 13 0.08 0.07 -1.63
C ALA A 13 0.85 0.67 -2.81
N VAL A 14 0.16 1.40 -3.69
CA VAL A 14 0.74 2.05 -4.87
C VAL A 14 0.16 3.45 -5.05
N LEU A 15 1.00 4.40 -5.45
CA LEU A 15 0.60 5.71 -5.97
C LEU A 15 1.02 5.77 -7.44
N VAL A 16 0.06 6.08 -8.31
CA VAL A 16 0.28 6.27 -9.74
C VAL A 16 -0.03 7.72 -10.07
N LEU A 17 0.91 8.40 -10.72
CA LEU A 17 0.73 9.77 -11.20
C LEU A 17 0.35 9.78 -12.69
N GLU A 18 -0.25 10.88 -13.14
CA GLU A 18 -0.70 11.03 -14.53
C GLU A 18 0.42 10.89 -15.56
N ASP A 19 1.65 11.26 -15.20
CA ASP A 19 2.85 11.13 -16.03
C ASP A 19 3.42 9.70 -16.08
N GLY A 20 2.71 8.74 -15.47
CA GLY A 20 3.08 7.33 -15.44
C GLY A 20 4.09 6.98 -14.34
N ARG A 21 4.51 7.92 -13.49
CA ARG A 21 5.36 7.57 -12.33
C ARG A 21 4.60 6.69 -11.34
N ILE A 22 5.31 5.70 -10.80
CA ILE A 22 4.78 4.71 -9.87
C ILE A 22 5.62 4.67 -8.61
N PHE A 23 4.99 4.91 -7.46
CA PHE A 23 5.60 4.76 -6.14
C PHE A 23 5.01 3.55 -5.43
N ARG A 24 5.86 2.62 -5.01
CA ARG A 24 5.46 1.42 -4.28
C ARG A 24 5.66 1.61 -2.79
N GLY A 25 4.66 1.25 -2.02
CA GLY A 25 4.66 1.39 -0.57
C GLY A 25 3.85 0.29 0.10
N ARG A 26 3.41 0.58 1.32
CA ARG A 26 2.58 -0.31 2.13
C ARG A 26 1.49 0.51 2.78
N ALA A 27 0.28 -0.04 2.88
CA ALA A 27 -0.84 0.64 3.52
C ALA A 27 -0.57 0.79 5.02
N TYR A 28 -0.81 2.00 5.53
CA TYR A 28 -0.77 2.33 6.95
C TYR A 28 -2.15 2.70 7.50
N GLY A 29 -3.10 3.03 6.61
CA GLY A 29 -4.47 3.40 6.92
C GLY A 29 -5.49 2.43 6.32
N ALA A 30 -6.69 2.93 6.04
CA ALA A 30 -7.75 2.15 5.41
C ALA A 30 -7.33 1.63 4.03
N VAL A 31 -7.70 0.39 3.74
CA VAL A 31 -7.45 -0.23 2.43
C VAL A 31 -8.59 0.17 1.48
N GLY A 32 -8.21 0.64 0.30
CA GLY A 32 -9.13 1.04 -0.76
C GLY A 32 -8.35 1.75 -1.88
N GLU A 33 -9.09 2.28 -2.84
CA GLU A 33 -8.56 3.14 -3.90
C GLU A 33 -9.24 4.50 -3.85
N THR A 34 -8.50 5.54 -4.26
CA THR A 34 -9.01 6.90 -4.34
C THR A 34 -8.26 7.66 -5.43
N PHE A 35 -8.88 8.73 -5.93
CA PHE A 35 -8.35 9.60 -6.97
C PHE A 35 -8.35 11.05 -6.47
N GLY A 36 -7.36 11.84 -6.87
CA GLY A 36 -7.27 13.24 -6.50
C GLY A 36 -5.94 13.87 -6.93
N GLU A 37 -5.81 15.16 -6.63
CA GLU A 37 -4.60 15.94 -6.92
C GLU A 37 -3.52 15.65 -5.87
N ALA A 38 -2.32 15.29 -6.33
CA ALA A 38 -1.14 15.25 -5.48
C ALA A 38 -0.57 16.68 -5.35
N VAL A 39 -0.53 17.21 -4.12
CA VAL A 39 -0.04 18.58 -3.80
C VAL A 39 1.27 18.56 -3.02
#